data_AF-A0A951CEE1-F1
#
_entry.id   AF-A0A951CEE1-F1
#
_cell.length_a   1.000
_cell.length_b   1.000
_cell.length_c   1.000
_cell.angle_alpha   90.00
_cell.angle_beta   90.00
_cell.angle_gamma   90.00
#
_symmetry.space_group_name_H-M   'P 1'
#
loop_
_entity.id
_entity.type
_entity.pdbx_description
1 polymer ?
#
loop_
_entity_poly.entity_id
_entity_poly.type
_entity_poly.pdbx_seq_one_letter_code
_entity_poly.pdbx_strand_id
1 'polypeptide(L)'
;MIERFRDQIKKSYAGYPNQQGELLFNSLIAPIVRDIEDRAAVVFVPTGNLWQLPFQALPAINRREHKYLTEDLAISYAPSLAVLANLRTTRRETLPQEGWLLAVGNPRSGGADVVGRGNISETGAIIQEIQSLFGLSVVKSYTDAEATKAHFETEVE
;
A
#
# COMPACT_ATOMS: atom_id res chain seq x y z
N MET A 1 -1.41 17.42 13.59
CA MET A 1 -1.05 17.71 12.17
C MET A 1 -1.36 16.52 11.28
N ILE A 2 -0.74 15.36 11.50
CA ILE A 2 -0.96 14.13 10.70
C ILE A 2 -2.42 13.68 10.69
N GLU A 3 -3.09 13.61 11.85
CA GLU A 3 -4.50 13.22 11.94
C GLU A 3 -5.42 14.12 11.11
N ARG A 4 -5.28 15.45 11.27
CA ARG A 4 -6.04 16.43 10.47
C ARG A 4 -5.81 16.26 8.97
N PHE A 5 -4.56 16.00 8.57
CA PHE A 5 -4.23 15.75 7.18
C PHE A 5 -4.91 14.49 6.64
N ARG A 6 -4.89 13.38 7.41
CA ARG A 6 -5.61 12.15 7.06
C ARG A 6 -7.10 12.39 6.89
N ASP A 7 -7.71 13.13 7.82
CA ASP A 7 -9.15 13.40 7.77
C ASP A 7 -9.53 14.31 6.60
N GLN A 8 -8.65 15.19 6.17
CA GLN A 8 -8.85 16.00 4.96
C GLN A 8 -8.81 15.13 3.70
N ILE A 9 -7.82 14.23 3.58
CA ILE A 9 -7.73 13.30 2.44
C ILE A 9 -8.98 12.40 2.35
N LYS A 10 -9.49 11.93 3.50
CA LYS A 10 -10.73 11.12 3.53
C LYS A 10 -11.96 11.86 3.02
N LYS A 11 -12.05 13.17 3.25
CA LYS A 11 -13.26 13.97 2.98
C LYS A 11 -13.34 14.47 1.55
N SER A 12 -12.21 14.81 0.90
CA SER A 12 -12.19 15.22 -0.50
C SER A 12 -10.76 15.31 -1.05
N TYR A 13 -10.58 14.90 -2.30
CA TYR A 13 -9.36 15.15 -3.07
C TYR A 13 -9.36 16.52 -3.78
N ALA A 14 -10.52 17.19 -3.84
CA ALA A 14 -10.64 18.53 -4.39
C ALA A 14 -10.04 19.57 -3.42
N GLY A 15 -9.11 20.40 -3.90
CA GLY A 15 -8.38 21.37 -3.07
C GLY A 15 -7.04 20.87 -2.50
N TYR A 16 -6.52 19.76 -3.04
CA TYR A 16 -5.18 19.27 -2.74
C TYR A 16 -4.11 19.87 -3.70
N PRO A 17 -2.86 20.16 -3.26
CA PRO A 17 -2.35 20.06 -1.90
C PRO A 17 -2.95 21.14 -0.99
N ASN A 18 -3.34 20.71 0.21
CA ASN A 18 -3.90 21.62 1.21
C ASN A 18 -2.79 22.14 2.15
N GLN A 19 -3.11 23.16 2.94
CA GLN A 19 -2.15 23.79 3.87
C GLN A 19 -1.47 22.77 4.82
N GLN A 20 -2.17 21.71 5.25
CA GLN A 20 -1.58 20.71 6.13
C GLN A 20 -0.55 19.83 5.39
N GLY A 21 -0.85 19.46 4.14
CA GLY A 21 0.09 18.74 3.27
C GLY A 21 1.36 19.56 3.02
N GLU A 22 1.23 20.85 2.76
CA GLU A 22 2.37 21.76 2.60
C GLU A 22 3.23 21.87 3.85
N LEU A 23 2.62 22.00 5.04
CA LEU A 23 3.36 22.04 6.31
C LEU A 23 4.12 20.73 6.58
N LEU A 24 3.48 19.59 6.30
CA LEU A 24 4.12 18.28 6.44
C LEU A 24 5.25 18.09 5.42
N PHE A 25 5.06 18.51 4.17
CA PHE A 25 6.11 18.49 3.16
C PHE A 25 7.31 19.31 3.58
N ASN A 26 7.09 20.56 3.98
CA ASN A 26 8.15 21.49 4.36
C ASN A 26 8.93 20.98 5.59
N SER A 27 8.27 20.28 6.50
CA SER A 27 8.90 19.74 7.70
C SER A 27 9.65 18.42 7.46
N LEU A 28 9.16 17.56 6.56
CA LEU A 28 9.63 16.16 6.45
C LEU A 28 10.37 15.86 5.15
N ILE A 29 9.95 16.47 4.04
CA ILE A 29 10.44 16.16 2.69
C ILE A 29 11.40 17.23 2.21
N ALA A 30 11.01 18.51 2.28
CA ALA A 30 11.84 19.63 1.83
C ALA A 30 13.29 19.60 2.35
N PRO A 31 13.58 19.21 3.61
CA PRO A 31 14.96 19.16 4.11
C PRO A 31 15.85 18.13 3.41
N ILE A 32 15.25 17.09 2.81
CA ILE A 32 15.97 15.96 2.20
C ILE A 32 15.79 15.90 0.68
N VAL A 33 15.09 16.86 0.06
CA VAL A 33 14.79 16.85 -1.39
C VAL A 33 16.05 16.65 -2.22
N ARG A 34 17.14 17.37 -1.90
CA ARG A 34 18.41 17.27 -2.64
C ARG A 34 19.02 15.87 -2.63
N ASP A 35 18.70 15.05 -1.64
CA ASP A 35 19.23 13.68 -1.53
C ASP A 35 18.35 12.66 -2.29
N ILE A 36 17.09 13.00 -2.54
CA ILE A 36 16.06 12.08 -3.04
C ILE A 36 15.48 12.45 -4.41
N GLU A 37 15.64 13.69 -4.89
CA GLU A 37 14.98 14.17 -6.12
C GLU A 37 15.39 13.40 -7.39
N ASP A 38 16.64 12.95 -7.46
CA ASP A 38 17.14 12.13 -8.59
C ASP A 38 16.98 10.62 -8.37
N ARG A 39 16.23 10.20 -7.34
CA ARG A 39 16.03 8.77 -7.03
C ARG A 39 14.72 8.29 -7.63
N ALA A 40 14.68 7.03 -8.07
CA ALA A 40 13.42 6.43 -8.52
C ALA A 40 12.53 5.95 -7.36
N ALA A 41 13.11 5.71 -6.18
CA ALA A 41 12.41 5.11 -5.04
C ALA A 41 12.99 5.55 -3.69
N VAL A 42 12.12 5.65 -2.70
CA VAL A 42 12.46 5.94 -1.30
C VAL A 42 11.79 4.94 -0.37
N VAL A 43 12.54 4.48 0.64
CA VAL A 43 12.01 3.67 1.74
C VAL A 43 11.95 4.54 2.99
N PHE A 44 10.74 4.78 3.52
CA PHE A 44 10.58 5.44 4.82
C PHE A 44 10.68 4.42 5.95
N VAL A 45 11.40 4.80 7.01
CA VAL A 45 11.44 4.03 8.27
C VAL A 45 10.79 4.88 9.36
N PRO A 46 9.45 4.98 9.38
CA PRO A 46 8.75 5.90 10.27
C PRO A 46 8.77 5.39 11.72
N THR A 47 8.72 6.33 12.66
CA THR A 47 8.60 6.06 14.09
C THR A 47 7.37 6.77 14.66
N GLY A 48 6.71 6.15 15.64
CA GLY A 48 5.54 6.74 16.31
C GLY A 48 4.42 7.09 15.33
N ASN A 49 3.89 8.32 15.43
CA ASN A 49 2.73 8.74 14.64
C ASN A 49 3.00 8.88 13.13
N LEU A 50 4.26 8.86 12.69
CA LEU A 50 4.59 8.89 11.26
C LEU A 50 4.11 7.64 10.52
N TRP A 51 3.87 6.52 11.22
CA TRP A 51 3.22 5.34 10.65
C TRP A 51 1.85 5.61 10.05
N GLN A 52 1.18 6.67 10.53
CA GLN A 52 -0.15 7.02 10.09
C GLN A 52 -0.15 8.03 8.94
N LEU A 53 1.01 8.60 8.60
CA LEU A 53 1.14 9.60 7.55
C LEU A 53 1.16 8.91 6.18
N PRO A 54 0.19 9.19 5.29
CA PRO A 54 0.29 8.72 3.91
C PRO A 54 1.33 9.58 3.16
N PHE A 55 2.62 9.19 3.21
CA PHE A 55 3.69 9.93 2.51
C PHE A 55 3.44 10.04 1.01
N GLN A 56 2.81 9.02 0.41
CA GLN A 56 2.36 9.02 -0.99
C GLN A 56 1.48 10.20 -1.34
N ALA A 57 0.64 10.60 -0.39
CA ALA A 57 -0.30 11.68 -0.55
C ALA A 57 0.28 13.02 -0.10
N LEU A 58 1.58 13.17 0.16
CA LEU A 58 2.22 14.49 0.37
C LEU A 58 2.39 15.22 -0.98
N PRO A 59 2.59 16.56 -0.98
CA PRO A 59 2.85 17.31 -2.18
C PRO A 59 4.05 16.74 -2.95
N ALA A 60 3.99 16.81 -4.28
CA ALA A 60 5.12 16.47 -5.14
C ALA A 60 6.34 17.36 -4.86
N ILE A 61 7.53 16.80 -5.14
CA ILE A 61 8.78 17.53 -5.31
C ILE A 61 8.67 18.36 -6.60
N ASN A 62 8.34 17.74 -7.73
CA ASN A 62 8.09 18.46 -8.98
C ASN A 62 6.64 18.94 -9.07
N ARG A 63 6.36 20.07 -8.42
CA ARG A 63 4.99 20.65 -8.36
C ARG A 63 4.46 21.20 -9.69
N ARG A 64 5.29 21.28 -10.72
CA ARG A 64 4.85 21.76 -12.04
C ARG A 64 4.14 20.67 -12.82
N GLU A 65 4.55 19.43 -12.63
CA GLU A 65 4.07 18.27 -13.40
C GLU A 65 3.22 17.36 -12.53
N HIS A 66 3.54 17.27 -11.24
CA HIS A 66 2.95 16.30 -10.33
C HIS A 66 2.28 16.98 -9.15
N LYS A 67 1.27 16.29 -8.62
CA LYS A 67 0.45 16.72 -7.49
C LYS A 67 0.85 15.98 -6.22
N TYR A 68 1.22 14.70 -6.32
CA TYR A 68 1.50 13.82 -5.19
C TYR A 68 2.92 13.30 -5.22
N LEU A 69 3.54 13.12 -4.04
CA LEU A 69 4.91 12.64 -3.90
C LEU A 69 5.13 11.26 -4.56
N THR A 70 4.09 10.42 -4.58
CA THR A 70 4.15 9.11 -5.24
C THR A 70 4.26 9.16 -6.76
N GLU A 71 4.02 10.31 -7.38
CA GLU A 71 4.16 10.51 -8.83
C GLU A 71 5.61 10.84 -9.20
N ASP A 72 6.39 11.42 -8.26
CA ASP A 72 7.83 11.61 -8.42
C ASP A 72 8.62 10.34 -8.05
N LEU A 73 8.20 9.65 -6.99
CA LEU A 73 8.98 8.60 -6.33
C LEU A 73 8.15 7.34 -6.05
N ALA A 74 8.72 6.16 -6.26
CA ALA A 74 8.16 4.94 -5.70
C ALA A 74 8.38 4.92 -4.18
N ILE A 75 7.29 4.81 -3.40
CA ILE A 75 7.34 4.90 -1.94
C ILE A 75 7.05 3.55 -1.30
N SER A 76 7.92 3.13 -0.39
CA SER A 76 7.74 1.94 0.45
C SER A 76 8.12 2.23 1.89
N TYR A 77 7.80 1.29 2.79
CA TYR A 77 8.04 1.42 4.23
C TYR A 77 8.80 0.21 4.74
N ALA A 78 9.66 0.43 5.73
CA ALA A 78 10.23 -0.63 6.54
C ALA A 78 9.98 -0.36 8.03
N PRO A 79 9.65 -1.38 8.84
CA PRO A 79 9.35 -1.21 10.25
C PRO A 79 10.55 -0.78 11.10
N SER A 80 11.76 -1.07 10.64
CA SER A 80 13.01 -0.65 11.25
C SER A 80 14.16 -0.73 10.24
N LEU A 81 15.29 -0.10 10.56
CA LEU A 81 16.52 -0.26 9.77
C LEU A 81 17.05 -1.70 9.81
N ALA A 82 16.87 -2.43 10.91
CA ALA A 82 17.27 -3.83 11.02
C ALA A 82 16.46 -4.72 10.06
N VAL A 83 15.14 -4.51 9.98
CA VAL A 83 14.30 -5.22 9.02
C VAL A 83 14.66 -4.82 7.59
N LEU A 84 14.92 -3.54 7.31
CA LEU A 84 15.37 -3.11 5.99
C LEU A 84 16.71 -3.76 5.60
N ALA A 85 17.65 -3.87 6.53
CA ALA A 85 18.93 -4.54 6.29
C ALA A 85 18.71 -6.02 5.96
N ASN A 86 17.88 -6.73 6.73
CA ASN A 86 17.53 -8.12 6.46
C ASN A 86 16.86 -8.30 5.10
N LEU A 87 15.91 -7.44 4.74
CA LEU A 87 15.24 -7.48 3.43
C LEU A 87 16.19 -7.22 2.25
N ARG A 88 17.29 -6.48 2.47
CA ARG A 88 18.32 -6.23 1.46
C ARG A 88 19.31 -7.39 1.32
N THR A 89 19.56 -8.14 2.38
CA THR A 89 20.49 -9.28 2.37
C THR A 89 19.83 -10.58 1.94
N THR A 90 18.51 -10.72 2.13
CA THR A 90 17.75 -11.80 1.50
C THR A 90 17.91 -11.65 -0.01
N ARG A 91 18.65 -12.59 -0.62
CA ARG A 91 18.81 -12.67 -2.08
C ARG A 91 17.41 -12.59 -2.68
N ARG A 92 17.16 -11.62 -3.55
CA ARG A 92 16.06 -11.70 -4.51
C ARG A 92 16.33 -12.96 -5.32
N GLU A 93 15.76 -14.08 -4.90
CA GLU A 93 15.51 -15.15 -5.83
C GLU A 93 14.71 -14.50 -6.95
N THR A 94 15.25 -14.56 -8.16
CA THR A 94 14.47 -14.18 -9.34
C THR A 94 13.18 -14.96 -9.24
N LEU A 95 12.07 -14.26 -9.04
CA LEU A 95 10.75 -14.90 -9.01
C LEU A 95 10.69 -15.84 -10.21
N PRO A 96 10.26 -17.10 -10.02
CA PRO A 96 10.10 -18.03 -11.13
C PRO A 96 9.37 -17.33 -12.28
N GLN A 97 9.85 -17.49 -13.51
CA GLN A 97 9.20 -16.92 -14.71
C GLN A 97 7.74 -17.38 -14.82
N GLU A 98 7.43 -18.54 -14.24
CA GLU A 98 6.09 -19.04 -13.98
C GLU A 98 5.60 -18.52 -12.62
N GLY A 99 5.36 -17.20 -12.55
CA GLY A 99 4.78 -16.59 -11.36
C GLY A 99 3.31 -16.98 -11.24
N TRP A 100 2.90 -17.45 -10.07
CA TRP A 100 1.49 -17.69 -9.76
C TRP A 100 0.95 -16.52 -8.92
N LEU A 101 -0.35 -16.26 -9.04
CA LEU A 101 -1.06 -15.22 -8.30
C LEU A 101 -2.02 -15.86 -7.30
N LEU A 102 -1.90 -15.49 -6.02
CA LEU A 102 -2.92 -15.80 -5.02
C LEU A 102 -3.90 -14.63 -4.90
N ALA A 103 -5.17 -14.86 -5.22
CA ALA A 103 -6.23 -13.87 -5.08
C ALA A 103 -7.21 -14.28 -3.96
N VAL A 104 -7.37 -13.44 -2.94
CA VAL A 104 -8.28 -13.70 -1.80
C VAL A 104 -9.32 -12.59 -1.71
N GLY A 105 -10.60 -12.93 -1.67
CA GLY A 105 -11.68 -11.94 -1.71
C GLY A 105 -12.92 -12.31 -0.92
N ASN A 106 -13.64 -11.27 -0.49
CA ASN A 106 -14.81 -11.38 0.37
C ASN A 106 -14.64 -12.38 1.55
N PRO A 107 -13.54 -12.30 2.35
CA PRO A 107 -13.36 -13.21 3.47
C PRO A 107 -14.47 -13.02 4.51
N ARG A 108 -15.09 -14.12 4.93
CA ARG A 108 -16.03 -14.11 6.06
C ARG A 108 -15.25 -13.87 7.35
N SER A 109 -15.28 -12.65 7.88
CA SER A 109 -14.74 -12.37 9.21
C SER A 109 -15.60 -13.10 10.26
N GLY A 110 -15.02 -14.10 10.93
CA GLY A 110 -15.72 -14.84 11.98
C GLY A 110 -16.00 -13.98 13.21
N GLY A 111 -17.28 -13.88 13.60
CA GLY A 111 -17.73 -13.32 14.87
C GLY A 111 -18.85 -12.28 14.73
N ALA A 112 -19.90 -12.41 15.55
CA ALA A 112 -21.01 -11.46 15.64
C ALA A 112 -20.60 -10.04 16.09
N ASP A 113 -19.34 -9.85 16.51
CA ASP A 113 -18.79 -8.60 17.02
C ASP A 113 -18.13 -7.72 15.93
N VAL A 114 -18.05 -8.16 14.68
CA VAL A 114 -17.60 -7.32 13.56
C VAL A 114 -18.78 -6.50 13.04
N VAL A 115 -19.24 -5.56 13.87
CA VAL A 115 -20.28 -4.60 13.48
C VAL A 115 -19.70 -3.67 12.41
N GLY A 116 -20.19 -3.77 11.18
CA GLY A 116 -19.95 -2.77 10.12
C GLY A 116 -19.12 -3.20 8.92
N ARG A 117 -18.72 -4.48 8.79
CA ARG A 117 -18.22 -5.01 7.51
C ARG A 117 -19.26 -5.95 6.92
N GLY A 118 -20.24 -5.39 6.20
CA GLY A 118 -21.04 -6.20 5.29
C GLY A 118 -20.14 -6.95 4.30
N ASN A 119 -20.65 -8.02 3.70
CA ASN A 119 -19.94 -8.73 2.63
C ASN A 119 -19.45 -7.72 1.58
N ILE A 120 -18.19 -7.78 1.21
CA ILE A 120 -17.62 -7.00 0.09
C ILE A 120 -17.75 -7.86 -1.16
N SER A 121 -19.00 -8.14 -1.54
CA SER A 121 -19.38 -9.06 -2.62
C SER A 121 -18.67 -8.75 -3.94
N GLU A 122 -18.40 -7.48 -4.20
CA GLU A 122 -17.70 -6.96 -5.37
C GLU A 122 -16.28 -7.49 -5.46
N THR A 123 -15.61 -7.76 -4.33
CA THR A 123 -14.26 -8.35 -4.34
C THR A 123 -14.28 -9.78 -4.88
N GLY A 124 -15.35 -10.54 -4.64
CA GLY A 124 -15.53 -11.87 -5.23
C GLY A 124 -15.64 -11.80 -6.75
N ALA A 125 -16.44 -10.86 -7.27
CA ALA A 125 -16.59 -10.65 -8.71
C ALA A 125 -15.29 -10.22 -9.39
N ILE A 126 -14.53 -9.31 -8.77
CA ILE A 126 -13.21 -8.87 -9.28
C ILE A 126 -12.23 -10.04 -9.38
N ILE A 127 -12.24 -10.96 -8.40
CA ILE A 127 -11.34 -12.11 -8.44
C ILE A 127 -11.69 -13.08 -9.57
N GLN A 128 -12.98 -13.29 -9.82
CA GLN A 128 -13.41 -14.08 -10.97
C GLN A 128 -12.95 -13.44 -12.29
N GLU A 129 -12.99 -12.11 -12.40
CA GLU A 129 -12.47 -11.38 -13.55
C GLU A 129 -10.94 -11.55 -13.69
N ILE A 130 -10.19 -11.44 -12.61
CA ILE A 130 -8.73 -11.67 -12.59
C ILE A 130 -8.41 -13.09 -13.09
N GLN A 131 -9.13 -14.11 -12.63
CA GLN A 131 -8.94 -15.48 -13.11
C GLN A 131 -9.21 -15.62 -14.61
N SER A 132 -10.22 -14.94 -15.13
CA SER A 132 -10.51 -14.92 -16.56
C SER A 132 -9.41 -14.24 -17.37
N LEU A 133 -8.78 -13.19 -16.85
CA LEU A 133 -7.75 -12.40 -17.55
C LEU A 133 -6.39 -13.09 -17.56
N PHE A 134 -5.99 -13.70 -16.44
CA PHE A 134 -4.65 -14.27 -16.27
C PHE A 134 -4.61 -15.81 -16.41
N GLY A 135 -5.77 -16.46 -16.45
CA GLY A 135 -5.90 -17.90 -16.64
C GLY A 135 -5.87 -18.70 -15.33
N LEU A 136 -6.67 -19.77 -15.27
CA LEU A 136 -6.83 -20.63 -14.09
C LEU A 136 -5.56 -21.41 -13.70
N SER A 137 -4.63 -21.59 -14.63
CA SER A 137 -3.34 -22.26 -14.35
C SER A 137 -2.34 -21.34 -13.63
N VAL A 138 -2.60 -20.03 -13.60
CA VAL A 138 -1.72 -19.01 -13.03
C VAL A 138 -2.32 -18.40 -11.77
N VAL A 139 -3.66 -18.29 -11.71
CA VAL A 139 -4.35 -17.67 -10.58
C VAL A 139 -5.03 -18.70 -9.69
N LYS A 140 -4.52 -18.83 -8.47
CA LYS A 140 -5.20 -19.54 -7.39
C LYS A 140 -6.08 -18.55 -6.64
N SER A 141 -7.36 -18.87 -6.45
CA SER A 141 -8.31 -17.97 -5.81
C SER A 141 -9.02 -18.60 -4.63
N TYR A 142 -9.30 -17.80 -3.61
CA TYR A 142 -10.21 -18.16 -2.53
C TYR A 142 -11.22 -17.03 -2.31
N THR A 143 -12.51 -17.32 -2.41
CA THR A 143 -13.58 -16.35 -2.14
C THR A 143 -14.53 -16.82 -1.06
N ASP A 144 -15.25 -15.89 -0.43
CA ASP A 144 -16.36 -16.17 0.47
C ASP A 144 -16.00 -17.12 1.62
N ALA A 145 -16.61 -18.32 1.63
CA ALA A 145 -16.39 -19.35 2.65
C ALA A 145 -15.00 -19.99 2.56
N GLU A 146 -14.36 -19.93 1.39
CA GLU A 146 -13.04 -20.50 1.16
C GLU A 146 -11.92 -19.50 1.45
N ALA A 147 -12.21 -18.20 1.53
CA ALA A 147 -11.26 -17.15 1.89
C ALA A 147 -10.94 -17.18 3.40
N THR A 148 -10.31 -18.27 3.83
CA THR A 148 -9.96 -18.56 5.23
C THR A 148 -8.46 -18.41 5.48
N LYS A 149 -8.10 -18.21 6.74
CA LYS A 149 -6.70 -18.20 7.19
C LYS A 149 -5.97 -19.52 6.82
N ALA A 150 -6.63 -20.66 7.02
CA ALA A 150 -6.03 -21.97 6.76
C ALA A 150 -5.67 -22.16 5.27
N HIS A 151 -6.58 -21.79 4.37
CA HIS A 151 -6.31 -21.82 2.94
C HIS A 151 -5.20 -20.84 2.53
N PHE A 152 -5.10 -19.66 3.17
CA PHE A 152 -4.00 -18.75 2.90
C PHE A 152 -2.63 -19.32 3.33
N GLU A 153 -2.54 -19.87 4.54
CA GLU A 153 -1.29 -20.42 5.08
C GLU A 153 -0.77 -21.62 4.26
N THR A 154 -1.68 -22.40 3.66
CA THR A 154 -1.31 -23.56 2.81
C THR A 154 -0.51 -23.14 1.56
N GLU A 155 -0.59 -21.86 1.15
CA GLU A 155 0.06 -21.36 -0.06
C GLU A 155 1.33 -20.55 0.20
N VAL A 156 1.60 -20.17 1.45
CA VAL A 156 2.65 -19.21 1.81
C VAL A 156 3.77 -19.86 2.65
N GLU A 157 3.54 -21.06 3.20
CA GLU A 157 4.56 -21.92 3.82
C GLU A 157 5.34 -22.75 2.79
#